data_AF-A0A936FPU6-F1
#
_entry.id   AF-A0A936FPU6-F1
#
_cell.length_a   1.000
_cell.length_b   1.000
_cell.length_c   1.000
_cell.angle_alpha   90.00
_cell.angle_beta   90.00
_cell.angle_gamma   90.00
#
_symmetry.space_group_name_H-M   'P 1'
#
loop_
_entity.id
_entity.type
_entity.pdbx_description
1 polymer ?
#
loop_
_entity_poly.entity_id
_entity_poly.type
_entity_poly.pdbx_seq_one_letter_code
_entity_poly.pdbx_strand_id
1 'polypeptide(L)'
;MRTLSRFIVGSIIAAASSVVLVACAVPGLLMAYTIYGAGAAAGLLSVSMAAGVAGHAIELAVEQGQASRCQMLVDKDLAVREVAGLAVSGDEEKIVLFEPVFWWSDSLSRADRSVTQPADAPSGRFAITEHAALFVAPEGAAGLRYPYESMAKVETDAVNPHWVVLNSFCGRCDILAFTRRDSSGFDPDGAAAAAKAIKTHVARVRSRD
;
A
#
# COMPACT_ATOMS: atom_id res chain seq x y z
N MET A 1 86.84 7.66 -13.58
CA MET A 1 86.61 6.59 -12.58
C MET A 1 85.33 5.86 -12.99
N ARG A 2 85.45 4.70 -13.63
CA ARG A 2 85.10 3.33 -13.12
C ARG A 2 83.58 3.09 -13.00
N THR A 3 82.92 2.49 -14.02
CA THR A 3 82.63 1.05 -14.31
C THR A 3 81.32 0.53 -13.66
N LEU A 4 80.28 0.21 -14.47
CA LEU A 4 79.76 -1.14 -14.89
C LEU A 4 79.09 -1.94 -13.74
N SER A 5 77.82 -2.39 -13.81
CA SER A 5 77.28 -3.55 -14.58
C SER A 5 75.74 -3.62 -14.35
N ARG A 6 74.82 -3.62 -15.33
CA ARG A 6 74.30 -4.71 -16.20
C ARG A 6 73.90 -6.03 -15.50
N PHE A 7 72.63 -6.45 -15.66
CA PHE A 7 72.10 -7.70 -16.26
C PHE A 7 70.58 -7.77 -15.99
N ILE A 8 69.67 -7.53 -16.95
CA ILE A 8 69.08 -8.46 -17.95
C ILE A 8 68.53 -9.73 -17.25
N VAL A 9 67.23 -10.04 -17.31
CA VAL A 9 66.54 -11.01 -18.22
C VAL A 9 65.10 -11.09 -17.64
N GLY A 10 63.98 -11.21 -18.35
CA GLY A 10 63.71 -11.48 -19.75
C GLY A 10 62.19 -11.64 -19.95
N SER A 11 61.77 -11.17 -21.12
CA SER A 11 60.56 -11.38 -21.89
C SER A 11 59.73 -12.68 -21.72
N ILE A 12 58.40 -12.48 -21.76
CA ILE A 12 57.37 -13.17 -22.59
C ILE A 12 57.12 -14.67 -22.32
N ILE A 13 55.84 -15.08 -22.22
CA ILE A 13 55.15 -16.14 -23.00
C ILE A 13 53.91 -16.71 -22.25
N ALA A 14 52.80 -16.78 -23.00
CA ALA A 14 51.65 -17.71 -22.93
C ALA A 14 50.75 -17.72 -21.68
N ALA A 15 49.44 -17.42 -21.77
CA ALA A 15 48.36 -18.17 -22.44
C ALA A 15 47.89 -19.43 -21.67
N ALA A 16 46.57 -19.60 -21.69
CA ALA A 16 45.78 -20.79 -21.37
C ALA A 16 45.31 -20.99 -19.91
N SER A 17 44.03 -20.65 -19.70
CA SER A 17 42.97 -21.55 -19.23
C SER A 17 43.35 -22.67 -18.26
N SER A 18 42.82 -22.64 -17.04
CA SER A 18 42.46 -23.86 -16.29
C SER A 18 41.41 -23.55 -15.22
N VAL A 19 40.27 -24.22 -15.39
CA VAL A 19 39.12 -24.33 -14.49
C VAL A 19 39.57 -24.89 -13.13
N VAL A 20 39.14 -24.26 -12.03
CA VAL A 20 39.04 -24.94 -10.73
C VAL A 20 37.69 -24.62 -10.11
N LEU A 21 36.76 -25.56 -10.29
CA LEU A 21 35.57 -25.75 -9.45
C LEU A 21 36.03 -26.15 -8.05
N VAL A 22 35.61 -25.40 -7.03
CA VAL A 22 35.54 -25.93 -5.66
C VAL A 22 34.11 -25.77 -5.17
N ALA A 23 33.35 -26.84 -5.35
CA ALA A 23 32.18 -27.13 -4.56
C ALA A 23 32.63 -27.55 -3.15
N CYS A 24 32.20 -26.82 -2.12
CA CYS A 24 32.12 -27.35 -0.77
C CYS A 24 30.65 -27.55 -0.43
N ALA A 25 30.15 -28.73 -0.80
CA ALA A 25 29.04 -29.35 -0.12
C ALA A 25 29.63 -30.08 1.10
N VAL A 26 29.18 -29.71 2.31
CA VAL A 26 29.06 -30.69 3.39
C VAL A 26 27.59 -30.71 3.83
N PRO A 27 26.98 -31.91 3.93
CA PRO A 27 25.54 -32.10 3.81
C PRO A 27 24.89 -32.58 5.12
N GLY A 28 23.57 -32.44 5.18
CA GLY A 28 22.69 -33.27 6.00
C GLY A 28 22.07 -32.55 7.21
N LEU A 29 20.81 -32.76 7.55
CA LEU A 29 19.80 -33.62 6.94
C LEU A 29 18.44 -33.27 7.59
N LEU A 30 17.43 -33.05 6.74
CA LEU A 30 16.04 -33.52 6.85
C LEU A 30 15.28 -33.39 8.18
N MET A 31 14.20 -32.60 8.12
CA MET A 31 12.79 -32.98 8.38
C MET A 31 11.94 -31.87 7.73
N ALA A 32 11.34 -31.95 6.54
CA ALA A 32 10.45 -32.96 5.99
C ALA A 32 9.30 -33.32 6.95
N TYR A 33 8.40 -32.37 7.21
CA TYR A 33 7.02 -32.66 7.57
C TYR A 33 6.09 -32.01 6.53
N THR A 34 5.84 -32.76 5.46
CA THR A 34 4.62 -32.64 4.65
C THR A 34 3.79 -33.89 4.91
N ILE A 35 2.47 -33.71 5.03
CA ILE A 35 1.33 -34.66 4.93
C ILE A 35 0.32 -34.19 6.00
N TYR A 36 -0.97 -33.98 5.79
CA TYR A 36 -1.85 -34.01 4.62
C TYR A 36 -3.20 -33.58 5.18
N GLY A 37 -3.80 -32.53 4.63
CA GLY A 37 -5.16 -32.10 4.93
C GLY A 37 -5.81 -31.70 3.62
N ALA A 38 -6.34 -32.70 2.91
CA ALA A 38 -6.99 -32.54 1.63
C ALA A 38 -8.27 -31.68 1.77
N GLY A 39 -8.40 -30.68 0.91
CA GLY A 39 -9.59 -29.87 0.70
C GLY A 39 -9.33 -28.90 -0.44
N ALA A 40 -9.75 -29.29 -1.64
CA ALA A 40 -9.38 -28.68 -2.92
C ALA A 40 -9.68 -27.17 -3.04
N ALA A 41 -8.70 -26.40 -3.48
CA ALA A 41 -8.90 -25.26 -4.40
C ALA A 41 -7.58 -24.89 -5.07
N ALA A 42 -7.64 -24.76 -6.39
CA ALA A 42 -6.53 -24.63 -7.31
C ALA A 42 -5.71 -23.34 -7.15
N GLY A 43 -4.44 -23.39 -7.58
CA GLY A 43 -3.79 -22.21 -8.18
C GLY A 43 -2.44 -21.77 -7.60
N LEU A 44 -1.42 -22.61 -7.81
CA LEU A 44 0.01 -22.27 -8.01
C LEU A 44 0.74 -21.39 -6.98
N LEU A 45 1.47 -22.12 -6.12
CA LEU A 45 2.62 -21.70 -5.33
C LEU A 45 3.81 -21.25 -6.20
N SER A 46 4.36 -20.09 -5.83
CA SER A 46 5.78 -19.79 -5.68
C SER A 46 6.79 -20.58 -6.54
N VAL A 47 7.36 -19.92 -7.55
CA VAL A 47 8.66 -20.29 -8.12
C VAL A 47 9.67 -19.22 -7.74
N SER A 48 10.53 -19.58 -6.79
CA SER A 48 11.72 -18.82 -6.44
C SER A 48 12.80 -19.03 -7.51
N MET A 49 13.45 -17.92 -7.89
CA MET A 49 14.80 -17.85 -8.48
C MET A 49 14.98 -18.27 -9.96
N ALA A 50 14.29 -17.54 -10.85
CA ALA A 50 14.75 -17.27 -12.21
C ALA A 50 14.19 -15.91 -12.70
N ALA A 51 14.39 -14.85 -11.92
CA ALA A 51 13.56 -13.63 -12.01
C ALA A 51 14.33 -12.33 -12.30
N GLY A 52 15.43 -12.37 -13.06
CA GLY A 52 16.25 -11.17 -13.34
C GLY A 52 15.70 -10.24 -14.44
N VAL A 53 14.84 -10.73 -15.34
CA VAL A 53 14.37 -9.94 -16.50
C VAL A 53 12.85 -10.02 -16.69
N ALA A 54 12.23 -11.16 -16.38
CA ALA A 54 10.78 -11.32 -16.41
C ALA A 54 10.06 -10.64 -15.23
N GLY A 55 10.73 -10.52 -14.08
CA GLY A 55 10.21 -9.80 -12.91
C GLY A 55 9.99 -8.31 -13.20
N HIS A 56 10.98 -7.67 -13.84
CA HIS A 56 10.90 -6.27 -14.23
C HIS A 56 9.80 -5.98 -15.26
N ALA A 57 9.57 -6.88 -16.23
CA ALA A 57 8.51 -6.65 -17.22
C ALA A 57 7.10 -6.74 -16.61
N ILE A 58 6.89 -7.62 -15.63
CA ILE A 58 5.61 -7.74 -14.92
C ILE A 58 5.43 -6.55 -13.97
N GLU A 59 6.48 -6.13 -13.28
CA GLU A 59 6.48 -4.96 -12.40
C GLU A 59 6.19 -3.68 -13.19
N LEU A 60 6.87 -3.47 -14.33
CA LEU A 60 6.61 -2.35 -15.24
C LEU A 60 5.20 -2.38 -15.83
N ALA A 61 4.67 -3.57 -16.18
CA ALA A 61 3.31 -3.69 -16.72
C ALA A 61 2.24 -3.39 -15.66
N VAL A 62 2.47 -3.78 -14.41
CA VAL A 62 1.59 -3.45 -13.27
C VAL A 62 1.65 -1.95 -12.98
N GLU A 63 2.85 -1.35 -12.97
CA GLU A 63 3.03 0.09 -12.79
C GLU A 63 2.39 0.91 -13.92
N GLN A 64 2.56 0.50 -15.18
CA GLN A 64 1.92 1.16 -16.34
C GLN A 64 0.39 1.00 -16.33
N GLY A 65 -0.12 -0.17 -15.92
CA GLY A 65 -1.55 -0.41 -15.76
C GLY A 65 -2.17 0.45 -14.65
N GLN A 66 -1.44 0.68 -13.56
CA GLN A 66 -1.88 1.58 -12.48
C GLN A 66 -1.79 3.05 -12.86
N ALA A 67 -0.71 3.47 -13.53
CA ALA A 67 -0.53 4.85 -13.99
C ALA A 67 -1.62 5.25 -15.00
N SER A 68 -1.92 4.39 -15.98
CA SER A 68 -2.99 4.62 -16.95
C SER A 68 -4.38 4.68 -16.30
N ARG A 69 -4.65 3.82 -15.31
CA ARG A 69 -5.89 3.87 -14.53
C ARG A 69 -5.99 5.15 -13.71
N CYS A 70 -4.92 5.57 -13.05
CA CYS A 70 -4.92 6.80 -12.27
C CYS A 70 -5.17 8.01 -13.18
N GLN A 71 -4.51 8.09 -14.34
CA GLN A 71 -4.74 9.17 -15.29
C GLN A 71 -6.21 9.23 -15.72
N MET A 72 -6.82 8.10 -16.05
CA MET A 72 -8.25 8.04 -16.39
C MET A 72 -9.17 8.49 -15.25
N LEU A 73 -8.83 8.18 -13.99
CA LEU A 73 -9.59 8.66 -12.82
C LEU A 73 -9.40 10.17 -12.60
N VAL A 74 -8.20 10.70 -12.82
CA VAL A 74 -7.92 12.14 -12.76
C VAL A 74 -8.70 12.88 -13.85
N ASP A 75 -8.67 12.39 -15.08
CA ASP A 75 -9.35 13.01 -16.23
C ASP A 75 -10.88 13.05 -16.04
N LYS A 76 -11.44 12.07 -15.32
CA LYS A 76 -12.87 11.98 -14.99
C LYS A 76 -13.26 12.71 -13.70
N ASP A 77 -12.34 13.40 -13.03
CA ASP A 77 -12.55 14.02 -11.72
C ASP A 77 -13.02 13.04 -10.63
N LEU A 78 -12.54 11.81 -10.72
CA LEU A 78 -12.84 10.74 -9.77
C LEU A 78 -11.66 10.46 -8.82
N ALA A 79 -10.51 11.10 -8.99
CA ALA A 79 -9.39 10.97 -8.06
C ALA A 79 -9.70 11.56 -6.67
N VAL A 80 -9.07 11.00 -5.63
CA VAL A 80 -9.15 11.55 -4.26
C VAL A 80 -8.57 12.95 -4.25
N ARG A 81 -9.31 13.92 -3.70
CA ARG A 81 -8.92 15.34 -3.72
C ARG A 81 -9.19 16.03 -2.39
N GLU A 82 -8.34 16.99 -2.11
CA GLU A 82 -8.55 17.98 -1.05
C GLU A 82 -9.47 19.08 -1.56
N VAL A 83 -10.53 19.36 -0.80
CA VAL A 83 -11.60 20.28 -1.19
C VAL A 83 -11.79 21.31 -0.08
N ALA A 84 -11.55 22.57 -0.40
CA ALA A 84 -11.80 23.69 0.50
C ALA A 84 -13.32 23.87 0.71
N GLY A 85 -13.75 24.06 1.96
CA GLY A 85 -15.16 24.25 2.28
C GLY A 85 -16.04 23.04 1.98
N LEU A 86 -15.46 21.83 2.00
CA LEU A 86 -16.22 20.59 1.78
C LEU A 86 -17.33 20.46 2.84
N ALA A 87 -18.56 20.31 2.38
CA ALA A 87 -19.72 20.09 3.23
C ALA A 87 -20.47 18.83 2.76
N VAL A 88 -21.19 18.20 3.68
CA VAL A 88 -22.13 17.12 3.33
C VAL A 88 -23.41 17.80 2.81
N SER A 89 -23.87 17.42 1.61
CA SER A 89 -25.13 17.93 1.08
C SER A 89 -26.30 17.41 1.91
N GLY A 90 -27.22 18.29 2.31
CA GLY A 90 -28.41 17.89 3.07
C GLY A 90 -29.41 17.05 2.26
N ASP A 91 -29.26 17.03 0.93
CA ASP A 91 -30.19 16.37 0.01
C ASP A 91 -29.83 14.90 -0.29
N GLU A 92 -28.73 14.38 0.26
CA GLU A 92 -28.36 12.97 0.06
C GLU A 92 -29.20 12.05 0.95
N GLU A 93 -30.03 11.20 0.33
CA GLU A 93 -30.96 10.30 1.03
C GLU A 93 -30.27 9.27 1.95
N LYS A 94 -28.97 9.03 1.77
CA LYS A 94 -28.19 8.05 2.55
C LYS A 94 -26.86 8.64 2.96
N ILE A 95 -26.84 9.16 4.18
CA ILE A 95 -25.63 9.64 4.84
C ILE A 95 -25.42 8.83 6.12
N VAL A 96 -24.28 8.15 6.23
CA VAL A 96 -23.80 7.59 7.50
C VAL A 96 -22.72 8.52 8.04
N LEU A 97 -22.88 8.97 9.29
CA LEU A 97 -22.05 10.00 9.89
C LEU A 97 -21.27 9.50 11.10
N PHE A 98 -19.97 9.77 11.12
CA PHE A 98 -19.06 9.47 12.22
C PHE A 98 -18.36 10.75 12.66
N GLU A 99 -18.36 11.02 13.96
CA GLU A 99 -17.74 12.20 14.56
C GLU A 99 -17.46 11.93 16.06
N PRO A 100 -16.27 12.25 16.58
CA PRO A 100 -15.10 12.79 15.86
C PRO A 100 -14.31 11.71 15.12
N VAL A 101 -13.73 12.09 13.99
CA VAL A 101 -12.74 11.29 13.25
C VAL A 101 -11.49 12.13 13.04
N PHE A 102 -10.32 11.53 13.27
CA PHE A 102 -9.03 12.18 13.00
C PHE A 102 -8.44 11.65 11.71
N TRP A 103 -7.86 12.54 10.90
CA TRP A 103 -7.30 12.17 9.60
C TRP A 103 -5.82 12.54 9.49
N TRP A 104 -5.04 11.69 8.83
CA TRP A 104 -3.71 12.03 8.32
C TRP A 104 -3.36 11.16 7.10
N SER A 105 -2.41 11.62 6.28
CA SER A 105 -1.88 10.81 5.19
C SER A 105 -0.82 9.83 5.71
N ASP A 106 -0.90 8.57 5.30
CA ASP A 106 0.13 7.55 5.56
C ASP A 106 1.21 7.64 4.48
N SER A 107 1.91 8.78 4.41
CA SER A 107 3.06 8.97 3.53
C SER A 107 4.32 8.23 4.03
N LEU A 108 4.23 7.57 5.18
CA LEU A 108 5.33 6.83 5.79
C LEU A 108 5.30 5.36 5.33
N SER A 109 6.49 4.79 5.19
CA SER A 109 6.65 3.41 4.74
C SER A 109 5.86 2.46 5.65
N ARG A 110 5.26 1.40 5.07
CA ARG A 110 4.50 0.37 5.81
C ARG A 110 5.30 -0.29 6.95
N ALA A 111 6.64 -0.17 6.92
CA ALA A 111 7.56 -0.70 7.93
C ALA A 111 7.64 0.18 9.20
N ASP A 112 7.26 1.46 9.13
CA ASP A 112 7.36 2.43 10.22
C ASP A 112 6.00 2.75 10.87
N ARG A 113 5.01 1.84 10.77
CA ARG A 113 3.74 1.99 11.49
C ARG A 113 3.98 1.83 13.00
N SER A 114 4.62 2.80 13.65
CA SER A 114 4.63 3.00 15.08
C SER A 114 3.50 3.96 15.48
N VAL A 115 2.27 3.46 15.34
CA VAL A 115 1.22 3.36 16.38
C VAL A 115 0.99 4.57 17.31
N THR A 116 0.94 5.79 16.79
CA THR A 116 0.22 6.86 17.50
C THR A 116 -0.37 7.85 16.51
N GLN A 117 -1.64 8.23 16.72
CA GLN A 117 -2.25 9.34 16.00
C GLN A 117 -1.32 10.57 16.14
N PRO A 118 -0.99 11.28 15.05
CA PRO A 118 -0.24 12.53 15.14
C PRO A 118 -0.96 13.52 16.07
N ALA A 119 -0.21 14.20 16.94
CA ALA A 119 -0.79 15.14 17.91
C ALA A 119 -1.53 16.31 17.23
N ASP A 120 -1.15 16.62 15.99
CA ASP A 120 -1.69 17.67 15.14
C ASP A 120 -2.68 17.14 14.08
N ALA A 121 -3.07 15.87 14.15
CA ALA A 121 -4.04 15.31 13.21
C ALA A 121 -5.37 16.09 13.29
N PRO A 122 -5.88 16.66 12.17
CA PRO A 122 -7.15 17.36 12.16
C PRO A 122 -8.29 16.43 12.59
N SER A 123 -9.09 16.89 13.54
CA SER A 123 -10.35 16.25 13.93
C SER A 123 -11.48 16.84 13.13
N GLY A 124 -12.33 15.98 12.56
CA GLY A 124 -13.47 16.39 11.77
C GLY A 124 -14.58 15.35 11.78
N ARG A 125 -15.45 15.49 10.79
CA ARG A 125 -16.60 14.63 10.58
C ARG A 125 -16.36 13.76 9.36
N PHE A 126 -16.62 12.47 9.48
CA PHE A 126 -16.55 11.56 8.35
C PHE A 126 -17.96 11.15 7.92
N ALA A 127 -18.29 11.41 6.67
CA ALA A 127 -19.58 11.10 6.07
C ALA A 127 -19.40 10.07 4.95
N ILE A 128 -20.26 9.07 4.92
CA ILE A 128 -20.36 8.10 3.83
C ILE A 128 -21.67 8.38 3.12
N THR A 129 -21.59 8.79 1.86
CA THR A 129 -22.73 9.21 1.07
C THR A 129 -23.06 8.20 -0.02
N GLU A 130 -23.98 8.51 -0.93
CA GLU A 130 -24.23 7.63 -2.07
C GLU A 130 -23.04 7.55 -3.02
N HIS A 131 -22.30 8.66 -3.18
CA HIS A 131 -21.32 8.85 -4.25
C HIS A 131 -19.87 8.89 -3.78
N ALA A 132 -19.63 9.26 -2.52
CA ALA A 132 -18.28 9.35 -1.99
C ALA A 132 -18.25 9.15 -0.47
N ALA A 133 -17.07 8.80 0.03
CA ALA A 133 -16.76 9.07 1.43
C ALA A 133 -16.12 10.45 1.54
N LEU A 134 -16.48 11.20 2.57
CA LEU A 134 -16.07 12.59 2.78
C LEU A 134 -15.47 12.73 4.18
N PHE A 135 -14.26 13.25 4.27
CA PHE A 135 -13.73 13.81 5.51
C PHE A 135 -13.96 15.32 5.49
N VAL A 136 -14.90 15.78 6.28
CA VAL A 136 -15.19 17.20 6.47
C VAL A 136 -14.32 17.71 7.61
N ALA A 137 -13.29 18.45 7.24
CA ALA A 137 -12.40 19.13 8.17
C ALA A 137 -13.13 20.33 8.83
N PRO A 138 -12.67 20.78 10.01
CA PRO A 138 -13.22 21.96 10.68
C PRO A 138 -12.97 23.23 9.84
N GLU A 139 -13.75 24.29 10.11
CA GLU A 139 -13.76 25.50 9.28
C GLU A 139 -12.35 26.03 8.98
N GLY A 140 -12.10 26.31 7.71
CA GLY A 140 -10.82 26.83 7.21
C GLY A 140 -9.80 25.78 6.77
N ALA A 141 -9.99 24.50 7.11
CA ALA A 141 -9.16 23.41 6.61
C ALA A 141 -9.76 22.74 5.36
N ALA A 142 -8.90 22.16 4.51
CA ALA A 142 -9.36 21.37 3.38
C ALA A 142 -9.89 20.02 3.87
N GLY A 143 -11.09 19.65 3.42
CA GLY A 143 -11.63 18.31 3.60
C GLY A 143 -11.15 17.36 2.49
N LEU A 144 -11.51 16.09 2.58
CA LEU A 144 -11.19 15.09 1.57
C LEU A 144 -12.44 14.46 0.98
N ARG A 145 -12.46 14.39 -0.34
CA ARG A 145 -13.47 13.63 -1.08
C ARG A 145 -12.84 12.37 -1.64
N TYR A 146 -13.42 11.24 -1.31
CA TYR A 146 -13.02 9.91 -1.77
C TYR A 146 -14.12 9.29 -2.64
N PRO A 147 -14.10 9.50 -3.97
CA PRO A 147 -14.98 8.80 -4.88
C PRO A 147 -14.72 7.30 -4.84
N TYR A 148 -15.77 6.49 -4.82
CA TYR A 148 -15.64 5.03 -4.64
C TYR A 148 -14.89 4.37 -5.80
N GLU A 149 -14.95 4.95 -6.99
CA GLU A 149 -14.23 4.55 -8.21
C GLU A 149 -12.71 4.61 -8.03
N SER A 150 -12.22 5.55 -7.21
CA SER A 150 -10.79 5.71 -6.96
C SER A 150 -10.25 4.82 -5.87
N MET A 151 -11.11 4.17 -5.07
CA MET A 151 -10.67 3.37 -3.95
C MET A 151 -10.11 2.03 -4.42
N ALA A 152 -8.82 1.81 -4.18
CA ALA A 152 -8.15 0.55 -4.38
C ALA A 152 -8.43 -0.42 -3.23
N LYS A 153 -8.25 0.06 -1.99
CA LYS A 153 -8.31 -0.76 -0.78
C LYS A 153 -8.92 0.01 0.38
N VAL A 154 -9.70 -0.69 1.19
CA VAL A 154 -10.30 -0.19 2.43
C VAL A 154 -10.12 -1.25 3.49
N GLU A 155 -9.43 -0.94 4.58
CA GLU A 155 -9.14 -1.91 5.63
C GLU A 155 -9.20 -1.26 7.01
N THR A 156 -9.64 -2.02 8.00
CA THR A 156 -9.37 -1.69 9.40
C THR A 156 -7.95 -2.13 9.73
N ASP A 157 -7.19 -1.31 10.45
CA ASP A 157 -5.83 -1.68 10.84
C ASP A 157 -5.87 -2.83 11.88
N ALA A 158 -5.00 -3.82 11.70
CA ALA A 158 -4.99 -5.01 12.56
C ALA A 158 -4.40 -4.74 13.95
N VAL A 159 -3.52 -3.73 14.07
CA VAL A 159 -2.90 -3.32 15.33
C VAL A 159 -3.75 -2.25 16.00
N ASN A 160 -4.33 -1.33 15.21
CA ASN A 160 -5.17 -0.24 15.66
C ASN A 160 -6.60 -0.42 15.11
N PRO A 161 -7.47 -1.22 15.76
CA PRO A 161 -8.78 -1.57 15.22
C PRO A 161 -9.75 -0.39 15.07
N HIS A 162 -9.43 0.75 15.66
CA HIS A 162 -10.16 2.01 15.53
C HIS A 162 -9.70 2.85 14.32
N TRP A 163 -8.75 2.35 13.52
CA TRP A 163 -8.28 3.01 12.31
C TRP A 163 -8.89 2.36 11.07
N VAL A 164 -9.25 3.20 10.10
CA VAL A 164 -9.53 2.79 8.73
C VAL A 164 -8.43 3.33 7.84
N VAL A 165 -7.81 2.44 7.07
CA VAL A 165 -6.81 2.76 6.04
C VAL A 165 -7.50 2.76 4.69
N LEU A 166 -7.47 3.90 4.01
CA LEU A 166 -7.99 4.11 2.67
C LEU A 166 -6.84 4.23 1.69
N ASN A 167 -6.81 3.38 0.66
CA ASN A 167 -5.82 3.44 -0.42
C ASN A 167 -6.54 3.75 -1.73
N SER A 168 -6.02 4.71 -2.49
CA SER A 168 -6.50 5.01 -3.83
C SER A 168 -5.67 4.29 -4.90
N PHE A 169 -6.25 4.13 -6.10
CA PHE A 169 -5.51 3.67 -7.28
C PHE A 169 -4.43 4.64 -7.75
N CYS A 170 -4.43 5.87 -7.23
CA CYS A 170 -3.43 6.91 -7.51
C CYS A 170 -2.31 6.96 -6.47
N GLY A 171 -2.12 5.92 -5.67
CA GLY A 171 -1.01 5.81 -4.70
C GLY A 171 -1.21 6.60 -3.40
N ARG A 172 -2.29 7.37 -3.27
CA ARG A 172 -2.64 8.04 -2.00
C ARG A 172 -3.07 7.00 -0.94
N CYS A 173 -2.50 7.10 0.26
CA CYS A 173 -2.89 6.34 1.44
C CYS A 173 -3.26 7.32 2.57
N ASP A 174 -4.44 7.13 3.14
CA ASP A 174 -4.98 7.96 4.20
C ASP A 174 -5.43 7.08 5.38
N ILE A 175 -5.21 7.56 6.60
CA ILE A 175 -5.67 6.91 7.83
C ILE A 175 -6.73 7.78 8.49
N LEU A 176 -7.80 7.13 8.93
CA LEU A 176 -8.91 7.72 9.67
C LEU A 176 -9.03 7.02 11.03
N ALA A 177 -8.81 7.73 12.13
CA ALA A 177 -9.01 7.22 13.48
C ALA A 177 -10.37 7.63 14.04
N PHE A 178 -11.18 6.65 14.42
CA PHE A 178 -12.54 6.84 14.91
C PHE A 178 -12.53 6.93 16.44
N THR A 179 -13.25 7.91 16.97
CA THR A 179 -13.42 8.11 18.41
C THR A 179 -14.88 8.07 18.81
N ARG A 180 -15.14 7.66 20.05
CA ARG A 180 -16.48 7.64 20.60
C ARG A 180 -16.96 9.06 20.87
N ARG A 181 -18.24 9.32 20.66
CA ARG A 181 -18.86 10.64 20.91
C ARG A 181 -18.75 11.10 22.36
N ASP A 182 -18.78 10.17 23.30
CA ASP A 182 -18.62 10.46 24.73
C ASP A 182 -17.16 10.77 25.12
N SER A 183 -16.24 10.78 24.14
CA SER A 183 -14.81 10.99 24.35
C SER A 183 -14.16 9.99 25.31
N SER A 184 -14.82 8.86 25.59
CA SER A 184 -14.30 7.81 26.48
C SER A 184 -13.11 7.05 25.87
N GLY A 185 -12.84 7.27 24.58
CA GLY A 185 -11.70 6.71 23.87
C GLY A 185 -11.99 6.45 22.40
N PHE A 186 -11.22 5.54 21.83
CA PHE A 186 -11.34 5.14 20.43
C PHE A 186 -12.53 4.21 20.17
N ASP A 187 -13.06 4.26 18.95
CA ASP A 187 -14.26 3.53 18.53
C ASP A 187 -13.94 2.48 17.43
N PRO A 188 -13.56 1.24 17.82
CA PRO A 188 -13.30 0.17 16.86
C PRO A 188 -14.56 -0.28 16.10
N ASP A 189 -15.73 -0.20 16.73
CA ASP A 189 -16.99 -0.58 16.09
C ASP A 189 -17.40 0.45 15.03
N GLY A 190 -17.20 1.75 15.33
CA GLY A 190 -17.34 2.84 14.38
C GLY A 190 -16.43 2.69 13.16
N ALA A 191 -15.15 2.37 13.38
CA ALA A 191 -14.19 2.11 12.29
C ALA A 191 -14.60 0.90 11.43
N ALA A 192 -15.02 -0.21 12.06
CA ALA A 192 -15.48 -1.40 11.35
C ALA A 192 -16.77 -1.13 10.55
N ALA A 193 -17.72 -0.38 11.13
CA ALA A 193 -18.95 0.02 10.47
C ALA A 193 -18.68 0.93 9.26
N ALA A 194 -17.79 1.91 9.42
CA ALA A 194 -17.37 2.80 8.33
C ALA A 194 -16.70 2.00 7.20
N ALA A 195 -15.71 1.16 7.51
CA ALA A 195 -15.03 0.34 6.53
C ALA A 195 -16.00 -0.59 5.78
N LYS A 196 -16.95 -1.21 6.49
CA LYS A 196 -17.99 -2.05 5.87
C LYS A 196 -18.87 -1.25 4.92
N ALA A 197 -19.37 -0.10 5.35
CA ALA A 197 -20.22 0.75 4.52
C ALA A 197 -19.49 1.19 3.24
N ILE A 198 -18.25 1.69 3.35
CA ILE A 198 -17.44 2.04 2.19
C ILE A 198 -17.26 0.84 1.25
N LYS A 199 -16.88 -0.33 1.77
CA LYS A 199 -16.71 -1.55 0.97
C LYS A 199 -17.98 -1.93 0.20
N THR A 200 -19.15 -1.77 0.80
CA THR A 200 -20.43 -2.02 0.12
C THR A 200 -20.63 -1.08 -1.08
N HIS A 201 -20.31 0.20 -0.95
CA HIS A 201 -20.42 1.16 -2.05
C HIS A 201 -19.36 0.90 -3.14
N VAL A 202 -18.11 0.62 -2.76
CA VAL A 202 -17.04 0.26 -3.69
C VAL A 202 -17.39 -1.01 -4.49
N ALA A 203 -17.92 -2.05 -3.83
CA ALA A 203 -18.36 -3.26 -4.51
C ALA A 203 -19.50 -2.99 -5.50
N ARG A 204 -20.45 -2.12 -5.13
CA ARG A 204 -21.56 -1.72 -6.01
C ARG A 204 -21.05 -1.01 -7.26
N VAL A 205 -20.14 -0.05 -7.11
CA VAL A 205 -19.55 0.68 -8.25
C VAL A 205 -18.80 -0.28 -9.17
N ARG A 206 -17.95 -1.15 -8.62
CA ARG A 206 -17.18 -2.14 -9.39
C ARG A 206 -18.05 -3.19 -10.10
N SER A 207 -19.27 -3.43 -9.65
CA SER A 207 -20.20 -4.35 -10.31
C SER A 207 -20.91 -3.75 -11.54
N ARG A 208 -20.78 -2.43 -11.74
CA ARG A 208 -21.35 -1.71 -12.88
C ARG A 208 -20.37 -1.56 -14.06
N ASP A 209 -19.08 -1.76 -13.80
CA ASP A 209 -17.98 -1.79 -14.78
C ASP A 209 -17.80 -3.19 -15.36
#